data_AF-A0A7Y4WZW8-F1
#
_entry.id   AF-A0A7Y4WZW8-F1
#
_cell.length_a   1.000
_cell.length_b   1.000
_cell.length_c   1.000
_cell.angle_alpha   90.00
_cell.angle_beta   90.00
_cell.angle_gamma   90.00
#
_symmetry.space_group_name_H-M   'P 1'
#
loop_
_entity.id
_entity.type
_entity.pdbx_description
1 polymer ?
#
loop_
_entity_poly.entity_id
_entity_poly.type
_entity_poly.pdbx_seq_one_letter_code
_entity_poly.pdbx_strand_id
1 'polypeptide(L)'
;MSASQPCARSSRSVSAENWNWRSNCEEPRTNLKVVVEEREDRYHVASVPALRGCWSQGKTREEGLKNIREAVELFLNEVVR
;
A
#
# COMPACT_ATOMS: atom_id res chain seq x y z
N MET A 1 17.46 23.62 28.74
CA MET A 1 16.83 24.22 27.55
C MET A 1 17.06 23.28 26.38
N SER A 2 16.01 23.01 25.63
CA SER A 2 15.78 21.85 24.76
C SER A 2 16.86 21.56 23.71
N ALA A 3 17.26 20.29 23.59
CA ALA A 3 17.83 19.76 22.36
C ALA A 3 16.99 18.56 21.95
N SER A 4 16.19 18.78 20.92
CA SER A 4 15.30 17.81 20.29
C SER A 4 16.07 16.82 19.41
N GLN A 5 15.51 15.61 19.31
CA GLN A 5 15.73 14.54 18.31
C GLN A 5 16.90 13.55 18.53
N PRO A 6 16.59 12.24 18.61
CA PRO A 6 17.58 11.17 18.69
C PRO A 6 17.75 10.49 17.33
N CYS A 7 18.94 10.58 16.73
CA CYS A 7 19.38 9.69 15.65
C CYS A 7 20.87 9.93 15.37
N ALA A 8 21.74 9.41 16.23
CA ALA A 8 23.17 9.39 15.96
C ALA A 8 23.73 7.98 16.22
N ARG A 9 23.48 7.10 15.24
CA ARG A 9 24.52 6.33 14.54
C ARG A 9 25.79 6.07 15.36
N SER A 10 25.71 5.17 16.34
CA SER A 10 26.91 4.71 17.04
C SER A 10 27.60 3.63 16.19
N SER A 11 28.60 4.06 15.44
CA SER A 11 29.64 3.21 14.90
C SER A 11 30.28 2.41 16.03
N ARG A 12 30.05 1.10 16.07
CA ARG A 12 30.94 0.17 16.77
C ARG A 12 30.76 -1.22 16.20
N SER A 13 31.76 -1.61 15.44
CA SER A 13 31.98 -2.93 14.87
C SER A 13 32.01 -3.96 15.99
N VAL A 14 31.16 -4.98 15.90
CA VAL A 14 31.40 -6.25 16.60
C VAL A 14 31.17 -7.36 15.59
N SER A 15 32.29 -7.95 15.18
CA SER A 15 32.37 -9.23 14.49
C SER A 15 31.91 -10.32 15.46
N ALA A 16 30.82 -11.01 15.14
CA ALA A 16 30.61 -12.44 15.42
C ALA A 16 29.19 -12.83 14.95
N GLU A 17 29.16 -13.69 13.92
CA GLU A 17 28.15 -14.74 13.75
C GLU A 17 26.70 -14.30 13.47
N ASN A 18 26.54 -13.76 12.27
CA ASN A 18 25.49 -14.09 11.29
C ASN A 18 24.10 -14.48 11.84
N TRP A 19 23.42 -13.54 12.50
CA TRP A 19 21.96 -13.43 12.45
C TRP A 19 21.59 -12.11 11.78
N ASN A 20 21.31 -12.16 10.48
CA ASN A 20 20.81 -11.02 9.72
C ASN A 20 19.32 -10.81 10.00
N TRP A 21 19.00 -10.25 11.17
CA TRP A 21 17.63 -10.03 11.65
C TRP A 21 16.92 -8.83 11.00
N ARG A 22 17.53 -8.15 10.01
CA ARG A 22 16.98 -6.90 9.44
C ARG A 22 16.71 -6.92 7.93
N SER A 23 16.93 -8.03 7.25
CA SER A 23 16.73 -8.08 5.79
C SER A 23 15.30 -8.32 5.31
N ASN A 24 14.30 -8.33 6.19
CA ASN A 24 12.94 -8.13 5.73
C ASN A 24 12.18 -7.16 6.64
N CYS A 25 12.61 -5.90 6.60
CA CYS A 25 11.63 -4.81 6.56
C CYS A 25 10.91 -4.91 5.21
N GLU A 26 10.16 -5.99 4.99
CA GLU A 26 9.23 -6.03 3.88
C GLU A 26 8.11 -5.08 4.28
N GLU A 27 8.10 -3.90 3.66
CA GLU A 27 6.93 -3.03 3.64
C GLU A 27 5.72 -3.93 3.38
N PRO A 28 4.58 -3.74 4.08
CA PRO A 28 3.42 -4.60 3.87
C PRO A 28 3.03 -4.51 2.39
N ARG A 29 3.40 -5.53 1.60
CA ARG A 29 3.01 -5.62 0.20
C ARG A 29 1.53 -5.99 0.24
N THR A 30 0.68 -4.98 0.13
CA THR A 30 -0.77 -5.16 0.06
C THR A 30 -1.12 -5.66 -1.34
N ASN A 31 -0.92 -6.97 -1.55
CA ASN A 31 -1.31 -7.67 -2.76
C ASN A 31 -2.84 -7.82 -2.81
N LEU A 32 -3.54 -6.75 -3.17
CA LEU A 32 -4.99 -6.75 -3.34
C LEU A 32 -5.37 -7.21 -4.75
N LYS A 33 -6.26 -8.20 -4.82
CA LYS A 33 -6.84 -8.64 -6.10
C LYS A 33 -7.89 -7.62 -6.53
N VAL A 34 -7.71 -7.06 -7.72
CA VAL A 34 -8.67 -6.14 -8.35
C VAL A 34 -9.38 -6.88 -9.48
N VAL A 35 -10.70 -6.87 -9.46
CA VAL A 35 -11.57 -7.40 -10.52
C VAL A 35 -12.04 -6.22 -11.36
N VAL A 36 -11.77 -6.25 -12.66
CA VAL A 36 -12.22 -5.22 -13.60
C VAL A 36 -13.23 -5.82 -14.55
N GLU A 37 -14.44 -5.28 -14.57
CA GLU A 37 -15.52 -5.66 -15.46
C GLU A 37 -15.78 -4.55 -16.48
N GLU A 38 -15.97 -4.92 -17.74
CA GLU A 38 -16.45 -4.01 -18.77
C GLU A 38 -17.98 -3.98 -18.76
N ARG A 39 -18.57 -2.78 -18.87
CA ARG A 39 -20.02 -2.55 -18.95
C ARG A 39 -20.40 -2.03 -20.34
N GLU A 40 -21.68 -2.17 -20.70
CA GLU A 40 -22.23 -1.83 -22.03
C GLU A 40 -21.95 -0.39 -22.49
N ASP A 41 -21.67 0.54 -21.58
CA ASP A 41 -21.44 1.96 -21.89
C ASP A 41 -19.96 2.33 -22.16
N ARG A 42 -19.07 1.35 -22.40
CA ARG A 42 -17.60 1.55 -22.46
C ARG A 42 -17.00 2.08 -21.17
N TYR A 43 -17.62 1.73 -20.04
CA TYR A 43 -17.07 1.99 -18.72
C TYR A 43 -16.49 0.70 -18.15
N HIS A 44 -15.37 0.85 -17.47
CA HIS A 44 -14.72 -0.23 -16.74
C HIS A 44 -14.96 -0.01 -15.25
N VAL A 45 -15.55 -1.02 -14.60
CA VAL A 45 -15.79 -1.04 -13.17
C VAL A 45 -14.71 -1.89 -12.52
N ALA A 46 -13.83 -1.26 -11.75
CA ALA A 46 -12.81 -1.91 -10.94
C ALA A 46 -13.31 -2.07 -9.50
N SER A 47 -13.23 -3.27 -8.95
CA SER A 47 -13.64 -3.56 -7.57
C SER A 47 -12.61 -4.42 -6.86
N VAL A 48 -12.53 -4.28 -5.53
CA VAL A 48 -11.64 -5.09 -4.69
C VAL A 48 -12.51 -5.98 -3.81
N PRO A 49 -12.66 -7.29 -4.11
CA PRO A 49 -13.50 -8.19 -3.31
C PRO A 49 -13.09 -8.29 -1.83
N ALA A 50 -11.80 -8.03 -1.55
CA ALA A 50 -11.27 -8.02 -0.19
C ALA A 50 -11.75 -6.81 0.64
N LEU A 51 -12.13 -5.71 0.00
CA LEU A 51 -12.59 -4.48 0.64
C LEU A 51 -14.07 -4.27 0.30
N ARG A 52 -14.94 -4.66 1.24
CA ARG A 52 -16.40 -4.52 1.04
C ARG A 52 -16.76 -3.06 0.82
N GLY A 53 -17.31 -2.76 -0.35
CA GLY A 53 -17.73 -1.41 -0.74
C GLY A 53 -16.64 -0.57 -1.42
N CYS A 54 -15.43 -1.09 -1.64
CA CYS A 54 -14.39 -0.39 -2.39
C CYS A 54 -14.46 -0.75 -3.88
N TRP A 55 -14.95 0.20 -4.68
CA TRP A 55 -15.03 0.09 -6.13
C TRP A 55 -14.80 1.46 -6.77
N SER A 56 -14.42 1.45 -8.03
CA SER A 56 -14.21 2.64 -8.83
C SER A 56 -14.59 2.36 -10.28
N GLN A 57 -14.96 3.41 -11.00
CA GLN A 57 -15.27 3.36 -12.44
C GLN A 57 -14.34 4.28 -13.23
N GLY A 58 -14.08 3.92 -14.48
CA GLY A 58 -13.32 4.75 -15.42
C GLY A 58 -13.77 4.49 -16.86
N LYS A 59 -13.47 5.41 -17.77
CA LYS A 59 -13.73 5.24 -19.21
C LYS A 59 -12.73 4.28 -19.85
N THR A 60 -11.59 4.07 -19.21
CA THR A 60 -10.57 3.10 -19.62
C THR A 60 -10.20 2.19 -18.45
N ARG A 61 -9.67 1.02 -18.76
CA ARG A 61 -9.16 0.07 -17.76
C ARG A 61 -8.08 0.70 -16.87
N GLU A 62 -7.19 1.51 -17.46
CA GLU A 62 -6.11 2.18 -16.73
C GLU A 62 -6.65 3.25 -15.77
N GLU A 63 -7.64 4.01 -16.20
CA GLU A 63 -8.31 5.01 -15.35
C GLU A 63 -9.00 4.35 -14.16
N GLY A 64 -9.77 3.28 -14.40
CA GLY A 64 -10.39 2.50 -13.32
C GLY A 64 -9.37 1.93 -12.32
N LEU A 65 -8.22 1.46 -12.82
CA LEU A 65 -7.13 0.95 -11.99
C LEU A 65 -6.38 2.04 -11.22
N LYS A 66 -6.25 3.26 -11.76
CA LYS A 66 -5.66 4.37 -11.04
C LYS A 66 -6.58 4.82 -9.91
N ASN A 67 -7.86 5.00 -10.21
CA ASN A 67 -8.84 5.48 -9.25
C ASN A 67 -9.05 4.47 -8.09
N ILE A 68 -9.05 3.16 -8.37
CA ILE A 68 -9.18 2.15 -7.31
C ILE A 68 -7.95 2.10 -6.40
N ARG A 69 -6.75 2.41 -6.89
CA ARG A 69 -5.54 2.50 -6.06
C ARG A 69 -5.66 3.63 -5.04
N GLU A 70 -6.08 4.82 -5.49
CA GLU A 70 -6.31 5.97 -4.61
C GLU A 70 -7.41 5.67 -3.59
N ALA A 71 -8.50 5.01 -4.01
CA ALA A 71 -9.58 4.59 -3.10
C ALA A 71 -9.12 3.59 -2.03
N VAL A 72 -8.25 2.63 -2.39
CA VAL A 72 -7.65 1.67 -1.45
C VAL A 72 -6.76 2.39 -0.43
N GLU A 73 -5.90 3.31 -0.88
CA GLU A 73 -5.00 4.06 0.00
C GLU A 73 -5.80 4.88 1.02
N LEU A 74 -6.85 5.57 0.57
CA LEU A 74 -7.76 6.30 1.46
C LEU A 74 -8.47 5.37 2.44
N PHE A 75 -9.00 4.24 1.96
CA PHE A 75 -9.70 3.27 2.80
C PHE A 75 -8.80 2.74 3.93
N LEU A 76 -7.56 2.37 3.62
CA LEU A 76 -6.60 1.88 4.62
C LEU A 76 -6.25 2.98 5.63
N ASN A 77 -6.10 4.22 5.17
CA ASN A 77 -5.83 5.35 6.06
C ASN A 77 -7.00 5.69 6.99
N GLU A 78 -8.25 5.47 6.55
CA GLU A 78 -9.45 5.68 7.38
C GLU A 78 -9.69 4.52 8.35
N VAL A 79 -9.48 3.28 7.95
CA VAL A 79 -9.70 2.09 8.80
C VAL A 79 -8.65 1.92 9.88
N VAL A 80 -7.42 2.41 9.66
CA VAL A 80 -6.29 2.28 10.61
C VAL A 80 -6.23 3.45 11.61
N ARG A 81 -7.25 4.31 11.67
CA ARG A 81 -7.40 5.37 12.68
C ARG A 81 -8.14 4.89 13.92
#